data_AF-Q0RF21-F1
#
_entry.id   AF-Q0RF21-F1
#
_cell.length_a   1.000
_cell.length_b   1.000
_cell.length_c   1.000
_cell.angle_alpha   90.00
_cell.angle_beta   90.00
_cell.angle_gamma   90.00
#
_symmetry.space_group_name_H-M   'P 1'
#
loop_
_entity.id
_entity.type
_entity.pdbx_description
1 polymer ?
#
loop_
_entity_poly.entity_id
_entity_poly.type
_entity_poly.pdbx_seq_one_letter_code
_entity_poly.pdbx_strand_id
1 'polypeptide(L)'
;MQLPRRPDGLVVVLAALLGAVVGVPVALLLGAGPEEPSILLPEAAVALIFSSVACLRLSAQPGRRTTPGKPPPRRKERSRIMTESRGPLEIDWARVEQLTGPEQGELSKILCTVFPRRSDFARFLRHRLDRVLDNYVGDAVGMEAAVFTVVEQAQAAGWLAPLAAKAYAERANNPLMRAWAEKYRSGAPATAGGTLPAGRGSARLTTDQQIKAVAQAFHNPTLADGVLARAGLPRERRPPWQEDLTPEHYWQLIHDRIILGAAKDVTWRRVLEAAHENLPGNPNFEV
;
A
#
# COMPACT_ATOMS: atom_id res chain seq x y z
N MET A 1 -11.07 41.77 -51.35
CA MET A 1 -10.45 40.61 -52.03
C MET A 1 -9.04 40.44 -51.51
N GLN A 2 -8.86 39.56 -50.52
CA GLN A 2 -7.56 39.02 -50.10
C GLN A 2 -7.83 37.60 -49.65
N LEU A 3 -7.08 36.67 -50.26
CA LEU A 3 -7.25 35.23 -50.20
C LEU A 3 -6.73 34.63 -48.87
N PRO A 4 -7.23 33.43 -48.49
CA PRO A 4 -6.98 32.81 -47.20
C PRO A 4 -5.62 32.10 -47.13
N ARG A 5 -4.93 32.22 -45.99
CA ARG A 5 -3.84 31.31 -45.61
C ARG A 5 -4.44 30.02 -45.07
N ARG A 6 -4.29 28.91 -45.81
CA ARG A 6 -4.43 27.56 -45.28
C ARG A 6 -3.11 27.11 -44.61
N PRO A 7 -3.19 26.24 -43.59
CA PRO A 7 -2.04 25.67 -42.89
C PRO A 7 -1.51 24.42 -43.60
N ASP A 8 -0.19 24.35 -43.77
CA ASP A 8 0.53 23.13 -44.13
C ASP A 8 1.04 22.44 -42.87
N GLY A 9 1.00 21.10 -42.88
CA GLY A 9 2.02 20.32 -42.17
C GLY A 9 1.57 19.55 -40.94
N LEU A 10 0.60 18.66 -41.12
CA LEU A 10 0.32 17.54 -40.23
C LEU A 10 1.48 16.53 -40.36
N VAL A 11 2.36 16.45 -39.36
CA VAL A 11 3.26 15.30 -39.17
C VAL A 11 3.00 14.74 -37.77
N VAL A 12 2.16 13.71 -37.75
CA VAL A 12 1.97 12.81 -36.62
C VAL A 12 3.22 11.94 -36.53
N VAL A 13 4.03 12.11 -35.49
CA VAL A 13 4.97 11.07 -35.06
C VAL A 13 4.39 10.42 -33.82
N LEU A 14 3.81 9.24 -34.06
CA LEU A 14 3.51 8.23 -33.07
C LEU A 14 4.84 7.76 -32.45
N ALA A 15 5.13 8.14 -31.20
CA ALA A 15 6.22 7.55 -30.42
C ALA A 15 5.61 6.79 -29.25
N ALA A 16 5.20 5.56 -29.52
CA ALA A 16 4.82 4.58 -28.52
C ALA A 16 6.02 3.66 -28.25
N LEU A 17 6.33 3.51 -26.96
CA LEU A 17 6.84 2.31 -26.30
C LEU A 17 8.07 1.60 -26.91
N LEU A 18 9.22 1.77 -26.24
CA LEU A 18 10.13 0.65 -25.97
C LEU A 18 11.00 0.95 -24.75
N GLY A 19 11.20 -0.11 -23.96
CA GLY A 19 11.63 -0.05 -22.57
C GLY A 19 13.04 0.50 -22.36
N ALA A 20 13.17 1.24 -21.27
CA ALA A 20 14.45 1.56 -20.66
C ALA A 20 15.03 0.29 -20.00
N VAL A 21 15.65 -0.58 -20.80
CA VAL A 21 16.70 -1.49 -20.34
C VAL A 21 17.99 -0.69 -20.38
N VAL A 22 18.38 -0.12 -19.23
CA VAL A 22 19.68 0.54 -19.09
C VAL A 22 20.72 -0.54 -18.87
N GLY A 23 21.67 -0.67 -19.81
CA GLY A 23 22.96 -1.31 -19.54
C GLY A 23 23.44 -2.37 -20.51
N VAL A 24 23.30 -2.18 -21.82
CA VAL A 24 24.15 -2.88 -22.81
C VAL A 24 24.79 -1.82 -23.70
N PRO A 25 26.13 -1.70 -23.76
CA PRO A 25 26.77 -0.84 -24.73
C PRO A 25 26.66 -1.52 -26.10
N VAL A 26 25.67 -1.09 -26.90
CA VAL A 26 25.63 -1.39 -28.34
C VAL A 26 26.65 -0.47 -29.01
N ALA A 27 27.90 -0.90 -29.03
CA ALA A 27 28.89 -0.40 -29.96
C ALA A 27 28.94 -1.38 -31.14
N LEU A 28 28.35 -1.01 -32.28
CA LEU A 28 28.79 -1.34 -33.64
C LEU A 28 27.66 -1.11 -34.64
N LEU A 29 27.85 -0.17 -35.57
CA LEU A 29 27.88 -0.53 -37.00
C LEU A 29 28.41 0.65 -37.83
N LEU A 30 29.69 0.58 -38.20
CA LEU A 30 30.21 1.06 -39.49
C LEU A 30 31.71 0.71 -39.58
N GLY A 31 32.08 -0.07 -40.59
CA GLY A 31 33.45 -0.07 -41.13
C GLY A 31 34.26 -1.35 -40.94
N ALA A 32 34.24 -2.17 -41.99
CA ALA A 32 35.26 -3.08 -42.50
C ALA A 32 36.66 -3.14 -41.81
N GLY A 33 37.12 -4.37 -41.56
CA GLY A 33 38.53 -4.72 -41.39
C GLY A 33 38.70 -6.18 -40.94
N PRO A 34 39.43 -7.04 -41.69
CA PRO A 34 39.72 -8.41 -41.28
C PRO A 34 41.10 -8.47 -40.64
N GLU A 35 41.19 -8.50 -39.30
CA GLU A 35 42.37 -8.98 -38.60
C GLU A 35 41.88 -9.61 -37.29
N GLU A 36 42.08 -10.92 -37.16
CA GLU A 36 41.90 -11.65 -35.90
C GLU A 36 42.92 -11.18 -34.86
N PRO A 37 42.49 -11.00 -33.60
CA PRO A 37 43.32 -11.45 -32.50
C PRO A 37 42.58 -12.44 -31.61
N SER A 38 43.09 -13.67 -31.56
CA SER A 38 42.78 -14.64 -30.52
C SER A 38 43.15 -14.07 -29.15
N ILE A 39 42.16 -13.76 -28.31
CA ILE A 39 42.39 -13.44 -26.90
C ILE A 39 41.70 -14.52 -26.06
N LEU A 40 42.54 -15.48 -25.64
CA LEU A 40 42.29 -16.42 -24.54
C LEU A 40 42.06 -15.63 -23.24
N LEU A 41 40.84 -15.70 -22.70
CA LEU A 41 40.55 -15.31 -21.31
C LEU A 41 40.56 -16.57 -20.41
N PRO A 42 41.30 -16.57 -19.29
CA PRO A 42 41.39 -17.72 -18.40
C PRO A 42 40.16 -17.86 -17.49
N GLU A 43 39.55 -19.05 -17.50
CA GLU A 43 38.63 -19.54 -16.47
C GLU A 43 39.38 -19.81 -15.16
N ALA A 44 39.49 -18.82 -14.27
CA ALA A 44 39.94 -19.08 -12.90
C ALA A 44 39.59 -17.94 -11.94
N ALA A 45 38.36 -17.91 -11.41
CA ALA A 45 38.06 -17.32 -10.10
C ALA A 45 36.64 -17.69 -9.61
N VAL A 46 36.31 -18.98 -9.59
CA VAL A 46 35.21 -19.51 -8.77
C VAL A 46 35.86 -20.23 -7.60
N ALA A 47 36.06 -19.53 -6.48
CA ALA A 47 36.48 -20.15 -5.23
C ALA A 47 36.26 -19.23 -4.01
N LEU A 48 35.43 -19.71 -3.07
CA LEU A 48 35.59 -19.60 -1.63
C LEU A 48 35.28 -18.26 -0.94
N ILE A 49 34.03 -18.10 -0.46
CA ILE A 49 33.78 -17.58 0.90
C ILE A 49 32.64 -18.40 1.55
N PHE A 50 33.00 -19.56 2.10
CA PHE A 50 32.29 -20.22 3.18
C PHE A 50 33.29 -20.36 4.32
N SER A 51 33.12 -19.63 5.42
CA SER A 51 33.41 -20.11 6.79
C SER A 51 33.41 -18.98 7.82
N SER A 52 32.95 -19.37 9.02
CA SER A 52 33.29 -18.81 10.33
C SER A 52 32.57 -17.52 10.75
N VAL A 53 31.59 -17.65 11.64
CA VAL A 53 31.80 -17.35 13.08
C VAL A 53 30.88 -18.25 13.91
N ALA A 54 31.50 -19.24 14.55
CA ALA A 54 30.98 -19.93 15.71
C ALA A 54 31.39 -19.19 17.00
N CYS A 55 30.64 -19.46 18.07
CA CYS A 55 31.03 -19.35 19.48
C CYS A 55 31.07 -17.97 20.17
N LEU A 56 30.72 -18.05 21.47
CA LEU A 56 30.70 -17.03 22.54
C LEU A 56 29.31 -16.37 22.69
N ARG A 57 28.63 -16.42 23.83
CA ARG A 57 29.13 -16.47 25.22
C ARG A 57 27.99 -16.90 26.14
N LEU A 58 28.10 -18.09 26.72
CA LEU A 58 27.26 -18.55 27.83
C LEU A 58 27.69 -17.78 29.09
N SER A 59 26.95 -16.73 29.46
CA SER A 59 27.24 -15.97 30.68
C SER A 59 26.36 -16.49 31.81
N ALA A 60 27.01 -17.12 32.79
CA ALA A 60 26.46 -17.56 34.04
C ALA A 60 25.78 -16.39 34.80
N GLN A 61 24.56 -16.62 35.31
CA GLN A 61 23.98 -15.77 36.35
C GLN A 61 24.30 -16.39 37.73
N PRO A 62 24.90 -15.63 38.66
CA PRO A 62 25.04 -16.04 40.05
C PRO A 62 23.69 -15.90 40.79
N GLY A 63 23.38 -16.91 41.60
CA GLY A 63 22.13 -17.07 42.31
C GLY A 63 21.74 -15.90 43.22
N ARG A 64 20.49 -15.45 43.08
CA ARG A 64 19.81 -14.65 44.09
C ARG A 64 19.19 -15.57 45.13
N ARG A 65 19.74 -15.49 46.34
CA ARG A 65 19.17 -16.04 47.58
C ARG A 65 17.77 -15.46 47.79
N THR A 66 16.76 -16.32 47.81
CA THR A 66 15.43 -16.00 48.31
C THR A 66 15.44 -16.08 49.84
N THR A 67 15.12 -14.97 50.50
CA THR A 67 14.80 -14.94 51.93
C THR A 67 13.39 -15.48 52.17
N PRO A 68 13.13 -16.21 53.27
CA PRO A 68 11.81 -16.75 53.60
C PRO A 68 10.94 -15.67 54.26
N GLY A 69 10.22 -14.91 53.44
CA GLY A 69 9.28 -13.88 53.89
C GLY A 69 7.84 -14.40 53.97
N LYS A 70 7.36 -14.59 55.20
CA LYS A 70 5.97 -14.53 55.72
C LYS A 70 4.81 -14.68 54.70
N PRO A 71 3.97 -15.73 54.81
CA PRO A 71 2.83 -15.93 53.90
C PRO A 71 1.77 -14.83 54.08
N PRO A 72 1.31 -14.16 52.99
CA PRO A 72 0.17 -13.26 53.06
C PRO A 72 -1.15 -14.03 53.24
N PRO A 73 -2.17 -13.40 53.84
CA PRO A 73 -3.45 -14.05 54.15
C PRO A 73 -4.18 -14.48 52.88
N ARG A 74 -4.72 -15.70 52.93
CA ARG A 74 -5.56 -16.33 51.91
C ARG A 74 -6.83 -15.51 51.68
N ARG A 75 -6.78 -14.56 50.75
CA ARG A 75 -7.96 -13.87 50.22
C ARG A 75 -8.65 -14.79 49.20
N LYS A 76 -9.66 -15.55 49.68
CA LYS A 76 -10.59 -16.33 48.86
C LYS A 76 -11.54 -15.39 48.11
N GLU A 77 -11.04 -14.74 47.06
CA GLU A 77 -11.84 -14.00 46.08
C GLU A 77 -11.52 -14.67 44.75
N ARG A 78 -12.14 -15.80 44.37
CA ARG A 78 -13.45 -15.85 43.68
C ARG A 78 -13.69 -14.73 42.65
N SER A 79 -12.63 -14.13 42.12
CA SER A 79 -12.65 -13.45 40.83
C SER A 79 -12.66 -14.52 39.75
N ARG A 80 -13.84 -15.10 39.56
CA ARG A 80 -14.26 -15.80 38.35
C ARG A 80 -14.38 -14.74 37.26
N ILE A 81 -13.28 -14.06 36.94
CA ILE A 81 -13.14 -13.37 35.67
C ILE A 81 -13.18 -14.55 34.70
N MET A 82 -14.35 -14.75 34.11
CA MET A 82 -14.48 -15.43 32.85
C MET A 82 -13.52 -14.69 31.92
N THR A 83 -12.27 -15.14 31.89
CA THR A 83 -11.40 -14.98 30.73
C THR A 83 -12.15 -15.75 29.67
N GLU A 84 -13.14 -15.08 29.08
CA GLU A 84 -13.80 -15.47 27.86
C GLU A 84 -12.63 -15.59 26.90
N SER A 85 -12.15 -16.83 26.80
CA SER A 85 -11.02 -17.21 26.01
C SER A 85 -11.51 -17.01 24.60
N ARG A 86 -11.38 -15.77 24.10
CA ARG A 86 -11.44 -15.48 22.68
C ARG A 86 -10.37 -16.38 22.12
N GLY A 87 -10.80 -17.50 21.54
CA GLY A 87 -9.92 -18.47 20.93
C GLY A 87 -8.94 -17.75 20.00
N PRO A 88 -7.80 -18.41 19.69
CA PRO A 88 -6.86 -17.87 18.71
C PRO A 88 -7.64 -17.36 17.50
N LEU A 89 -7.36 -16.11 17.10
CA LEU A 89 -8.02 -15.48 15.96
C LEU A 89 -7.77 -16.35 14.73
N GLU A 90 -8.75 -17.17 14.38
CA GLU A 90 -8.70 -18.01 13.20
C GLU A 90 -8.99 -17.12 12.00
N ILE A 91 -7.93 -16.77 11.29
CA ILE A 91 -7.98 -15.92 10.10
C ILE A 91 -8.19 -16.86 8.90
N ASP A 92 -9.12 -16.50 8.02
CA ASP A 92 -9.40 -17.18 6.76
C ASP A 92 -8.27 -16.88 5.78
N TRP A 93 -7.18 -17.62 5.91
CA TRP A 93 -6.00 -17.47 5.06
C TRP A 93 -6.29 -17.77 3.59
N ALA A 94 -7.27 -18.63 3.29
CA ALA A 94 -7.66 -18.90 1.90
C ALA A 94 -8.25 -17.65 1.22
N ARG A 95 -9.03 -16.86 1.96
CA ARG A 95 -9.50 -15.56 1.47
C ARG A 95 -8.37 -14.55 1.28
N VAL A 96 -7.36 -14.58 2.14
CA VAL A 96 -6.17 -13.71 2.04
C VAL A 96 -5.32 -14.05 0.80
N GLU A 97 -5.42 -15.25 0.23
CA GLU A 97 -4.75 -15.56 -1.05
C GLU A 97 -5.46 -14.89 -2.25
N GLN A 98 -6.74 -14.57 -2.11
CA GLN A 98 -7.60 -14.03 -3.17
C GLN A 98 -7.82 -12.51 -3.05
N LEU A 99 -6.90 -11.78 -2.41
CA LEU A 99 -7.02 -10.33 -2.25
C LEU A 99 -7.09 -9.62 -3.60
N THR A 100 -8.04 -8.69 -3.71
CA THR A 100 -8.16 -7.78 -4.84
C THR A 100 -7.06 -6.69 -4.79
N GLY A 101 -6.80 -6.02 -5.92
CA GLY A 101 -5.79 -4.95 -5.99
C GLY A 101 -5.92 -3.86 -4.90
N PRO A 102 -7.14 -3.34 -4.61
CA PRO A 102 -7.32 -2.39 -3.51
C PRO A 102 -6.94 -2.97 -2.13
N GLU A 103 -7.28 -4.23 -1.86
CA GLU A 103 -6.96 -4.89 -0.59
C GLU A 103 -5.45 -5.16 -0.45
N GLN A 104 -4.76 -5.47 -1.56
CA GLN A 104 -3.30 -5.55 -1.59
C GLN A 104 -2.64 -4.21 -1.30
N GLY A 105 -3.20 -3.12 -1.84
CA GLY A 105 -2.78 -1.76 -1.51
C GLY A 105 -2.93 -1.47 -0.02
N GLU A 106 -4.03 -1.89 0.60
CA GLU A 106 -4.24 -1.76 2.05
C GLU A 106 -3.19 -2.57 2.84
N LEU A 107 -2.97 -3.83 2.49
CA LEU A 107 -1.97 -4.68 3.13
C LEU A 107 -0.55 -4.09 2.99
N SER A 108 -0.22 -3.56 1.82
CA SER A 108 1.08 -2.92 1.56
C SER A 108 1.28 -1.70 2.45
N LYS A 109 0.28 -0.81 2.57
CA LYS A 109 0.32 0.34 3.48
C LYS A 109 0.53 -0.07 4.94
N ILE A 110 -0.15 -1.13 5.37
CA ILE A 110 0.01 -1.68 6.73
C ILE A 110 1.42 -2.22 6.92
N LEU A 111 1.96 -2.98 5.96
CA LEU A 111 3.33 -3.52 6.03
C LEU A 111 4.38 -2.39 6.07
N CYS A 112 4.22 -1.33 5.30
CA CYS A 112 5.08 -0.13 5.38
C CYS A 112 5.03 0.52 6.77
N THR A 113 3.85 0.58 7.38
CA THR A 113 3.69 1.16 8.73
C THR A 113 4.32 0.26 9.81
N VAL A 114 4.23 -1.06 9.61
CA VAL A 114 4.71 -2.07 10.57
C VAL A 114 6.21 -2.29 10.45
N PHE A 115 6.77 -2.09 9.25
CA PHE A 115 8.20 -2.14 8.94
C PHE A 115 8.65 -0.82 8.30
N PRO A 116 8.88 0.25 9.09
CA PRO A 116 9.21 1.57 8.54
C PRO A 116 10.54 1.62 7.77
N ARG A 117 11.44 0.65 8.01
CA ARG A 117 12.77 0.59 7.39
C ARG A 117 12.86 -0.61 6.46
N ARG A 118 13.46 -0.40 5.28
CA ARG A 118 13.75 -1.47 4.30
C ARG A 118 14.54 -2.62 4.91
N SER A 119 15.52 -2.33 5.76
CA SER A 119 16.33 -3.35 6.44
C SER A 119 15.53 -4.23 7.40
N ASP A 120 14.50 -3.70 8.07
CA ASP A 120 13.65 -4.47 8.97
C ASP A 120 12.73 -5.40 8.17
N PHE A 121 12.20 -4.93 7.03
CA PHE A 121 11.39 -5.75 6.13
C PHE A 121 12.23 -6.83 5.44
N ALA A 122 13.42 -6.50 4.96
CA ALA A 122 14.36 -7.47 4.38
C ALA A 122 14.74 -8.56 5.40
N ARG A 123 15.01 -8.16 6.65
CA ARG A 123 15.27 -9.08 7.76
C ARG A 123 14.06 -9.99 8.03
N PHE A 124 12.85 -9.43 8.04
CA PHE A 124 11.62 -10.19 8.20
C PHE A 124 11.45 -11.25 7.09
N LEU A 125 11.57 -10.86 5.82
CA LEU A 125 11.47 -11.79 4.69
C LEU A 125 12.50 -12.92 4.80
N ARG A 126 13.75 -12.58 5.12
CA ARG A 126 14.84 -13.55 5.23
C ARG A 126 14.62 -14.54 6.37
N HIS A 127 14.27 -14.07 7.56
CA HIS A 127 14.19 -14.95 8.73
C HIS A 127 12.83 -15.63 8.93
N ARG A 128 11.74 -15.07 8.41
CA ARG A 128 10.39 -15.63 8.60
C ARG A 128 9.86 -16.39 7.40
N LEU A 129 10.34 -16.08 6.20
CA LEU A 129 9.86 -16.65 4.94
C LEU A 129 10.97 -17.29 4.10
N ASP A 130 12.23 -17.21 4.54
CA ASP A 130 13.40 -17.68 3.79
C ASP A 130 13.50 -17.07 2.37
N ARG A 131 13.21 -15.77 2.27
CA ARG A 131 13.25 -15.00 1.02
C ARG A 131 14.22 -13.83 1.12
N VAL A 132 14.96 -13.54 0.04
CA VAL A 132 15.87 -12.39 -0.06
C VAL A 132 15.18 -11.28 -0.84
N LEU A 133 15.11 -10.06 -0.26
CA LEU A 133 14.42 -8.92 -0.88
C LEU A 133 15.00 -8.55 -2.25
N ASP A 134 16.32 -8.66 -2.39
CA ASP A 134 17.07 -8.26 -3.59
C ASP A 134 16.73 -9.14 -4.82
N ASN A 135 16.15 -10.33 -4.61
CA ASN A 135 15.65 -11.18 -5.70
C ASN A 135 14.39 -10.62 -6.36
N TYR A 136 13.69 -9.69 -5.68
CA TYR A 136 12.44 -9.10 -6.16
C TYR A 136 12.61 -7.65 -6.55
N VAL A 137 13.42 -6.90 -5.79
CA VAL A 137 13.49 -5.46 -5.88
C VAL A 137 14.91 -4.96 -5.68
N GLY A 138 15.46 -4.23 -6.65
CA GLY A 138 16.78 -3.60 -6.53
C GLY A 138 16.87 -2.55 -5.42
N ASP A 139 18.09 -2.22 -5.01
CA ASP A 139 18.38 -1.29 -3.90
C ASP A 139 17.92 0.15 -4.15
N ALA A 140 17.79 0.54 -5.42
CA ALA A 140 17.37 1.89 -5.80
C ALA A 140 15.87 2.16 -5.56
N VAL A 141 15.07 1.11 -5.34
CA VAL A 141 13.62 1.26 -5.20
C VAL A 141 13.24 1.63 -3.76
N GLY A 142 12.38 2.64 -3.63
CA GLY A 142 11.86 3.09 -2.33
C GLY A 142 11.10 1.97 -1.60
N MET A 143 11.04 2.07 -0.26
CA MET A 143 10.44 1.06 0.61
C MET A 143 8.99 0.72 0.23
N GLU A 144 8.18 1.73 -0.09
CA GLU A 144 6.77 1.54 -0.45
C GLU A 144 6.60 0.71 -1.73
N ALA A 145 7.31 1.10 -2.79
CA ALA A 145 7.33 0.34 -4.04
C ALA A 145 7.90 -1.08 -3.82
N ALA A 146 8.91 -1.24 -2.97
CA ALA A 146 9.48 -2.54 -2.67
C ALA A 146 8.48 -3.48 -1.96
N VAL A 147 7.73 -2.97 -0.98
CA VAL A 147 6.68 -3.75 -0.29
C VAL A 147 5.57 -4.12 -1.27
N PHE A 148 5.13 -3.17 -2.10
CA PHE A 148 4.10 -3.41 -3.10
C PHE A 148 4.50 -4.52 -4.09
N THR A 149 5.69 -4.43 -4.68
CA THR A 149 6.21 -5.48 -5.58
C THR A 149 6.29 -6.84 -4.88
N VAL A 150 6.71 -6.88 -3.62
CA VAL A 150 6.77 -8.14 -2.86
C VAL A 150 5.39 -8.73 -2.62
N VAL A 151 4.37 -7.91 -2.34
CA VAL A 151 2.98 -8.36 -2.16
C VAL A 151 2.40 -8.91 -3.47
N GLU A 152 2.63 -8.23 -4.59
CA GLU A 152 2.20 -8.67 -5.92
C GLU A 152 2.85 -10.00 -6.30
N GLN A 153 4.17 -10.14 -6.11
CA GLN A 153 4.90 -11.38 -6.35
C GLN A 153 4.47 -12.49 -5.39
N ALA A 154 4.14 -12.16 -4.15
CA ALA A 154 3.60 -13.11 -3.19
C ALA A 154 2.25 -13.67 -3.62
N GLN A 155 1.40 -12.85 -4.21
CA GLN A 155 0.14 -13.30 -4.77
C GLN A 155 0.36 -14.20 -5.98
N ALA A 156 1.17 -13.75 -6.94
CA ALA A 156 1.43 -14.48 -8.18
C ALA A 156 2.03 -15.87 -7.92
N ALA A 157 2.86 -15.99 -6.88
CA ALA A 157 3.50 -17.25 -6.49
C ALA A 157 2.78 -18.00 -5.35
N GLY A 158 1.57 -17.57 -4.94
CA GLY A 158 0.74 -18.30 -3.99
C GLY A 158 1.29 -18.36 -2.55
N TRP A 159 2.06 -17.37 -2.10
CA TRP A 159 2.59 -17.28 -0.73
C TRP A 159 2.17 -16.01 0.01
N LEU A 160 1.16 -15.30 -0.49
CA LEU A 160 0.60 -14.11 0.15
C LEU A 160 0.02 -14.39 1.55
N ALA A 161 -0.70 -15.50 1.73
CA ALA A 161 -1.19 -15.90 3.04
C ALA A 161 -0.07 -16.17 4.06
N PRO A 162 0.98 -16.96 3.74
CA PRO A 162 2.16 -17.07 4.58
C PRO A 162 2.80 -15.72 4.94
N LEU A 163 2.91 -14.80 3.98
CA LEU A 163 3.45 -13.46 4.21
C LEU A 163 2.63 -12.71 5.26
N ALA A 164 1.32 -12.62 5.08
CA ALA A 164 0.41 -11.95 6.00
C ALA A 164 0.39 -12.62 7.39
N ALA A 165 0.35 -13.96 7.43
CA ALA A 165 0.33 -14.72 8.67
C ALA A 165 1.61 -14.52 9.51
N LYS A 166 2.79 -14.55 8.87
CA LYS A 166 4.06 -14.29 9.55
C LYS A 166 4.18 -12.82 9.99
N ALA A 167 3.70 -11.88 9.18
CA ALA A 167 3.69 -10.46 9.53
C ALA A 167 2.78 -10.19 10.73
N TYR A 168 1.59 -10.81 10.76
CA TYR A 168 0.67 -10.76 11.89
C TYR A 168 1.29 -11.36 13.15
N ALA A 169 1.93 -12.54 13.05
CA ALA A 169 2.57 -13.19 14.20
C ALA A 169 3.72 -12.36 14.79
N GLU A 170 4.54 -11.71 13.95
CA GLU A 170 5.64 -10.85 14.40
C GLU A 170 5.15 -9.59 15.13
N ARG A 171 3.99 -9.06 14.70
CA ARG A 171 3.50 -7.73 15.10
C ARG A 171 2.05 -7.75 15.54
N ALA A 172 1.64 -8.80 16.26
CA ALA A 172 0.27 -8.98 16.74
C ALA A 172 -0.22 -7.86 17.68
N ASN A 173 0.71 -7.11 18.29
CA ASN A 173 0.39 -5.96 19.14
C ASN A 173 0.11 -4.66 18.35
N ASN A 174 0.33 -4.65 17.03
CA ASN A 174 0.05 -3.47 16.21
C ASN A 174 -1.47 -3.36 15.94
N PRO A 175 -2.12 -2.21 16.25
CA PRO A 175 -3.56 -2.05 16.10
C PRO A 175 -4.04 -2.14 14.64
N LEU A 176 -3.24 -1.69 13.67
CA LEU A 176 -3.60 -1.76 12.24
C LEU A 176 -3.58 -3.19 11.74
N MET A 177 -2.55 -3.95 12.09
CA MET A 177 -2.43 -5.37 11.70
C MET A 177 -3.55 -6.22 12.32
N ARG A 178 -3.97 -5.88 13.56
CA ARG A 178 -5.14 -6.48 14.21
C ARG A 178 -6.46 -6.11 13.53
N ALA A 179 -6.66 -4.83 13.22
CA ALA A 179 -7.87 -4.38 12.55
C ALA A 179 -8.02 -5.04 11.18
N TRP A 180 -6.92 -5.16 10.44
CA TRP A 180 -6.88 -5.88 9.17
C TRP A 180 -7.20 -7.37 9.34
N ALA A 181 -6.55 -8.06 10.29
CA ALA A 181 -6.81 -9.47 10.55
C ALA A 181 -8.27 -9.76 10.95
N GLU A 182 -8.91 -8.87 11.70
CA GLU A 182 -10.32 -9.03 12.10
C GLU A 182 -11.26 -9.03 10.89
N LYS A 183 -10.94 -8.30 9.80
CA LYS A 183 -11.72 -8.31 8.55
C LYS A 183 -11.76 -9.69 7.88
N TYR A 184 -10.71 -10.48 8.08
CA TYR A 184 -10.54 -11.81 7.49
C TYR A 184 -10.76 -12.94 8.50
N ARG A 185 -11.35 -12.65 9.67
CA ARG A 185 -11.62 -13.67 10.67
C ARG A 185 -12.67 -14.68 10.17
N SER A 186 -12.33 -15.97 10.19
CA SER A 186 -13.24 -17.08 9.90
C SER A 186 -14.39 -17.06 10.91
N GLY A 187 -15.63 -17.01 10.43
CA GLY A 187 -16.81 -16.97 11.30
C GLY A 187 -17.17 -15.59 11.85
N ALA A 188 -16.48 -14.52 11.44
CA ALA A 188 -17.16 -13.23 11.40
C ALA A 188 -18.40 -13.44 10.52
N PRO A 189 -19.64 -13.23 11.01
CA PRO A 189 -20.81 -13.31 10.16
C PRO A 189 -20.48 -12.43 8.97
N ALA A 190 -20.60 -12.99 7.76
CA ALA A 190 -20.35 -12.29 6.51
C ALA A 190 -21.22 -11.02 6.53
N THR A 191 -20.69 -9.96 7.12
CA THR A 191 -21.46 -8.76 7.38
C THR A 191 -21.37 -8.04 6.07
N ALA A 192 -22.36 -8.37 5.23
CA ALA A 192 -22.90 -7.51 4.20
C ALA A 192 -21.92 -7.03 3.13
N GLY A 193 -21.20 -7.96 2.52
CA GLY A 193 -20.94 -7.84 1.08
C GLY A 193 -22.19 -8.26 0.31
N GLY A 194 -23.13 -7.34 0.06
CA GLY A 194 -23.99 -7.45 -1.13
C GLY A 194 -25.42 -8.00 -1.01
N THR A 195 -26.16 -7.78 0.08
CA THR A 195 -27.63 -7.73 -0.01
C THR A 195 -28.15 -6.68 0.96
N LEU A 196 -28.54 -5.54 0.40
CA LEU A 196 -29.10 -4.39 1.11
C LEU A 196 -30.40 -4.81 1.83
N PRO A 197 -30.49 -4.73 3.17
CA PRO A 197 -31.77 -4.50 3.81
C PRO A 197 -32.20 -3.09 3.43
N ALA A 198 -33.29 -2.98 2.67
CA ALA A 198 -34.00 -1.74 2.43
C ALA A 198 -34.52 -1.20 3.76
N GLY A 199 -33.71 -0.44 4.48
CA GLY A 199 -34.00 -0.19 5.89
C GLY A 199 -33.05 0.77 6.61
N ARG A 200 -32.94 1.99 6.07
CA ARG A 200 -33.00 3.23 6.86
C ARG A 200 -31.95 3.39 7.98
N GLY A 201 -30.77 3.82 7.57
CA GLY A 201 -29.81 4.55 8.39
C GLY A 201 -28.64 4.91 7.50
N SER A 202 -28.43 6.21 7.23
CA SER A 202 -27.35 6.73 6.38
C SER A 202 -26.01 6.37 7.04
N ALA A 203 -25.54 5.14 6.79
CA ALA A 203 -24.24 4.68 7.22
C ALA A 203 -23.23 5.63 6.60
N ARG A 204 -22.61 6.47 7.43
CA ARG A 204 -21.63 7.46 6.98
C ARG A 204 -20.61 6.74 6.12
N LEU A 205 -20.56 7.12 4.84
CA LEU A 205 -19.59 6.60 3.89
C LEU A 205 -18.18 6.82 4.45
N THR A 206 -17.30 5.85 4.23
CA THR A 206 -15.87 6.05 4.51
C THR A 206 -15.32 7.16 3.61
N THR A 207 -14.22 7.79 4.01
CA THR A 207 -13.57 8.84 3.20
C THR A 207 -13.30 8.37 1.77
N ASP A 208 -12.78 7.15 1.59
CA ASP A 208 -12.52 6.58 0.26
C ASP A 208 -13.81 6.40 -0.55
N GLN A 209 -14.90 5.97 0.09
CA GLN A 209 -16.21 5.86 -0.57
C GLN A 209 -16.76 7.23 -0.96
N GLN A 210 -16.58 8.25 -0.13
CA GLN A 210 -16.95 9.63 -0.46
C GLN A 210 -16.15 10.14 -1.65
N ILE A 211 -14.83 9.94 -1.66
CA ILE A 211 -13.96 10.34 -2.77
C ILE A 211 -14.39 9.65 -4.07
N LYS A 212 -14.64 8.33 -4.05
CA LYS A 212 -15.17 7.61 -5.21
C LYS A 212 -16.52 8.13 -5.68
N ALA A 213 -17.45 8.39 -4.76
CA ALA A 213 -18.77 8.91 -5.09
C ALA A 213 -18.69 10.30 -5.76
N VAL A 214 -17.87 11.18 -5.21
CA VAL A 214 -17.61 12.52 -5.78
C VAL A 214 -16.93 12.38 -7.15
N ALA A 215 -15.93 11.49 -7.28
CA ALA A 215 -15.23 11.27 -8.53
C ALA A 215 -16.13 10.73 -9.65
N GLN A 216 -17.05 9.84 -9.33
CA GLN A 216 -18.01 9.31 -10.30
C GLN A 216 -19.01 10.38 -10.75
N ALA A 217 -19.55 11.16 -9.80
CA ALA A 217 -20.53 12.21 -10.06
C ALA A 217 -19.94 13.43 -10.80
N PHE A 218 -18.69 13.79 -10.47
CA PHE A 218 -18.01 14.98 -10.96
C PHE A 218 -16.71 14.58 -11.69
N HIS A 219 -16.83 13.68 -12.66
CA HIS A 219 -15.72 13.21 -13.49
C HIS A 219 -15.29 14.20 -14.58
N ASN A 220 -16.07 15.27 -14.80
CA ASN A 220 -15.78 16.31 -15.77
C ASN A 220 -15.13 17.53 -15.08
N PRO A 221 -14.05 18.10 -15.63
CA PRO A 221 -13.34 19.24 -15.04
C PRO A 221 -14.25 20.46 -14.80
N THR A 222 -15.18 20.75 -15.70
CA THR A 222 -16.11 21.88 -15.56
C THR A 222 -17.06 21.69 -14.38
N LEU A 223 -17.53 20.45 -14.17
CA LEU A 223 -18.42 20.13 -13.03
C LEU A 223 -17.64 20.15 -11.71
N ALA A 224 -16.44 19.58 -11.69
CA ALA A 224 -15.56 19.61 -10.52
C ALA A 224 -15.22 21.06 -10.12
N ASP A 225 -14.90 21.91 -11.09
CA ASP A 225 -14.63 23.33 -10.84
C ASP A 225 -15.82 24.07 -10.22
N GLY A 226 -17.04 23.73 -10.62
CA GLY A 226 -18.28 24.27 -10.05
C GLY A 226 -18.48 23.89 -8.58
N VAL A 227 -18.27 22.61 -8.25
CA VAL A 227 -18.35 22.12 -6.85
C VAL A 227 -17.27 22.77 -5.98
N LEU A 228 -16.02 22.79 -6.45
CA LEU A 228 -14.90 23.36 -5.71
C LEU A 228 -15.04 24.88 -5.51
N ALA A 229 -15.61 25.60 -6.49
CA ALA A 229 -15.90 27.02 -6.36
C ALA A 229 -16.95 27.29 -5.27
N ARG A 230 -18.04 26.52 -5.25
CA ARG A 230 -19.08 26.65 -4.21
C ARG A 230 -18.57 26.25 -2.83
N ALA A 231 -17.69 25.26 -2.75
CA ALA A 231 -17.02 24.87 -1.50
C ALA A 231 -16.03 25.93 -0.98
N GLY A 232 -15.78 27.01 -1.75
CA GLY A 232 -14.86 28.09 -1.38
C GLY A 232 -13.39 27.80 -1.66
N LEU A 233 -13.06 26.76 -2.44
CA LEU A 233 -11.68 26.44 -2.80
C LEU A 233 -11.24 27.30 -3.99
N PRO A 234 -10.31 28.27 -3.82
CA PRO A 234 -9.95 29.20 -4.88
C PRO A 234 -9.11 28.49 -5.95
N ARG A 235 -9.18 28.97 -7.20
CA ARG A 235 -8.64 28.25 -8.37
C ARG A 235 -7.14 28.04 -8.28
N GLU A 236 -6.40 28.96 -7.67
CA GLU A 236 -4.94 28.88 -7.50
C GLU A 236 -4.51 27.76 -6.55
N ARG A 237 -5.44 27.27 -5.71
CA ARG A 237 -5.20 26.18 -4.76
C ARG A 237 -5.64 24.82 -5.26
N ARG A 238 -6.30 24.76 -6.42
CA ARG A 238 -6.71 23.50 -7.06
C ARG A 238 -5.52 22.87 -7.78
N PRO A 239 -5.35 21.54 -7.76
CA PRO A 239 -4.46 20.87 -8.69
C PRO A 239 -4.97 21.07 -10.12
N PRO A 240 -4.09 21.20 -11.12
CA PRO A 240 -4.50 21.22 -12.51
C PRO A 240 -5.13 19.88 -12.88
N TRP A 241 -6.20 19.92 -13.68
CA TRP A 241 -6.74 18.71 -14.30
C TRP A 241 -5.79 18.28 -15.42
N GLN A 242 -5.27 17.05 -15.35
CA GLN A 242 -4.37 16.49 -16.36
C GLN A 242 -5.10 15.34 -17.09
N GLU A 243 -4.81 15.14 -18.38
CA GLU A 243 -5.53 14.15 -19.21
C GLU A 243 -5.23 12.70 -18.79
N ASP A 244 -4.07 12.47 -18.17
CA ASP A 244 -3.60 11.20 -17.63
C ASP A 244 -4.10 10.94 -16.20
N LEU A 245 -4.76 11.91 -15.57
CA LEU A 245 -5.25 11.78 -14.20
C LEU A 245 -6.66 11.20 -14.17
N THR A 246 -6.85 10.10 -13.44
CA THR A 246 -8.21 9.59 -13.20
C THR A 246 -8.99 10.56 -12.31
N PRO A 247 -10.31 10.69 -12.49
CA PRO A 247 -11.14 11.53 -11.62
C PRO A 247 -10.97 11.18 -10.14
N GLU A 248 -10.86 9.89 -9.80
CA GLU A 248 -10.64 9.43 -8.42
C GLU A 248 -9.33 9.98 -7.86
N HIS A 249 -8.24 9.93 -8.63
CA HIS A 249 -6.97 10.48 -8.22
C HIS A 249 -7.01 12.01 -8.09
N TYR A 250 -7.71 12.71 -8.98
CA TYR A 250 -7.92 14.16 -8.86
C TYR A 250 -8.61 14.53 -7.53
N TRP A 251 -9.69 13.85 -7.18
CA TRP A 251 -10.44 14.11 -5.94
C TRP A 251 -9.66 13.68 -4.69
N GLN A 252 -8.82 12.65 -4.78
CA GLN A 252 -7.87 12.31 -3.72
C GLN A 252 -6.88 13.45 -3.47
N LEU A 253 -6.27 14.04 -4.52
CA LEU A 253 -5.35 15.17 -4.37
C LEU A 253 -6.03 16.40 -3.75
N ILE A 254 -7.29 16.66 -4.09
CA ILE A 254 -8.10 17.71 -3.46
C ILE A 254 -8.27 17.44 -1.96
N HIS A 255 -8.69 16.22 -1.61
CA HIS A 255 -8.90 15.81 -0.23
C HIS A 255 -7.62 15.96 0.60
N ASP A 256 -6.49 15.46 0.07
CA ASP A 256 -5.20 15.54 0.74
C ASP A 256 -4.75 17.00 0.94
N ARG A 257 -4.97 17.88 -0.06
CA ARG A 257 -4.70 19.32 0.08
C ARG A 257 -5.54 19.98 1.16
N ILE A 258 -6.82 19.62 1.27
CA ILE A 258 -7.70 20.13 2.32
C ILE A 258 -7.20 19.70 3.71
N ILE A 259 -6.83 18.43 3.88
CA ILE A 259 -6.26 17.92 5.15
C ILE A 259 -4.95 18.63 5.51
N LEU A 260 -4.08 18.88 4.53
CA LEU A 260 -2.83 19.60 4.71
C LEU A 260 -3.02 21.10 5.01
N GLY A 261 -4.26 21.58 5.11
CA GLY A 261 -4.57 22.98 5.45
C GLY A 261 -4.28 23.94 4.29
N ALA A 262 -4.25 23.44 3.05
CA ALA A 262 -4.05 24.28 1.88
C ALA A 262 -5.11 25.37 1.78
N ALA A 263 -6.30 25.20 2.36
CA ALA A 263 -7.31 26.23 2.52
C ALA A 263 -7.88 26.21 3.94
N LYS A 264 -7.57 27.23 4.75
CA LYS A 264 -7.93 27.31 6.17
C LYS A 264 -9.44 27.24 6.42
N ASP A 265 -10.24 27.70 5.45
CA ASP A 265 -11.69 27.82 5.60
C ASP A 265 -12.48 26.73 4.85
N VAL A 266 -11.80 25.87 4.09
CA VAL A 266 -12.43 24.80 3.31
C VAL A 266 -12.23 23.48 4.02
N THR A 267 -13.33 22.78 4.28
CA THR A 267 -13.29 21.42 4.83
C THR A 267 -13.84 20.43 3.81
N TRP A 268 -13.48 19.15 3.92
CA TRP A 268 -14.05 18.12 3.06
C TRP A 268 -15.58 18.07 3.17
N ARG A 269 -16.11 18.38 4.36
CA ARG A 269 -17.57 18.54 4.57
C ARG A 269 -18.18 19.61 3.65
N ARG A 270 -17.54 20.77 3.49
CA ARG A 270 -18.01 21.83 2.57
C ARG A 270 -18.02 21.37 1.12
N VAL A 271 -17.07 20.53 0.72
CA VAL A 271 -17.05 19.93 -0.63
C VAL A 271 -18.23 19.00 -0.83
N LEU A 272 -18.55 18.16 0.16
CA LEU A 272 -19.71 17.26 0.10
C LEU A 272 -21.05 18.03 0.12
N GLU A 273 -21.16 19.10 0.91
CA GLU A 273 -22.32 20.00 0.89
C GLU A 273 -22.52 20.62 -0.51
N ALA A 274 -21.45 21.17 -1.10
CA ALA A 274 -21.50 21.71 -2.46
C ALA A 274 -21.82 20.66 -3.53
N ALA A 275 -21.38 19.41 -3.34
CA ALA A 275 -21.74 18.28 -4.20
C ALA A 275 -23.23 17.94 -4.09
N HIS A 276 -23.78 17.92 -2.87
CA HIS A 276 -25.20 17.69 -2.62
C HIS A 276 -26.07 18.76 -3.29
N GLU A 277 -25.69 20.03 -3.19
CA GLU A 277 -26.40 21.14 -3.84
C GLU A 277 -26.41 21.03 -5.38
N ASN A 278 -25.37 20.46 -5.98
CA ASN A 278 -25.32 20.24 -7.43
C ASN A 278 -26.13 19.02 -7.88
N LEU A 279 -26.29 18.02 -7.01
CA LEU A 279 -26.99 16.76 -7.32
C LEU A 279 -27.94 16.39 -6.16
N PRO A 280 -29.04 17.14 -5.99
CA PRO A 280 -30.01 16.87 -4.94
C PRO A 280 -30.61 15.46 -5.12
N GLY A 281 -30.69 14.71 -4.02
CA GLY A 281 -31.22 13.34 -4.02
C GLY A 281 -30.18 12.23 -4.21
N ASN A 282 -28.89 12.55 -4.36
CA ASN A 282 -27.84 11.54 -4.28
C ASN A 282 -27.55 11.19 -2.81
N PRO A 283 -27.82 9.94 -2.35
CA PRO A 283 -27.64 9.55 -0.95
C PRO A 283 -26.18 9.57 -0.50
N ASN A 284 -25.22 9.57 -1.44
CA ASN A 284 -23.79 9.58 -1.10
C ASN A 284 -23.31 10.94 -0.58
N PHE A 285 -24.09 12.01 -0.78
CA PHE A 285 -23.73 13.37 -0.37
C PHE A 285 -24.63 13.90 0.75
N GLU A 286 -25.37 13.02 1.44
CA GLU A 286 -26.15 13.41 2.61
C GLU A 286 -25.18 13.66 3.79
N VAL A 287 -24.91 14.93 4.08
CA VAL A 287 -23.93 15.40 5.09
C VAL A 287 -24.56 15.62 6.46
#